data_AF-A0A543AFQ4-F1
#
_entry.id   AF-A0A543AFQ4-F1
#
_cell.length_a   1.000
_cell.length_b   1.000
_cell.length_c   1.000
_cell.angle_alpha   90.00
_cell.angle_beta   90.00
_cell.angle_gamma   90.00
#
_symmetry.space_group_name_H-M   'P 1'
#
loop_
_entity.id
_entity.type
_entity.pdbx_description
1 polymer ?
#
loop_
_entity_poly.entity_id
_entity_poly.type
_entity_poly.pdbx_seq_one_letter_code
_entity_poly.pdbx_strand_id
1 'polypeptide(L)'
;MFEPLDLQTPQLAVGLGFVFAIAGAAILAHATWRRRRLQAWAAGESRRFEGTDSRGERPDAPRDVRVEIIAGFAALFLGTAGILYGMIGQEQQNSLLESNTIAKYPQVQEVEPQEWHGNLLEAEVTTADGQHFQVRILFDPDTGEPTVQGDHPELGSQQ
;
A
#
# COMPACT_ATOMS: atom_id res chain seq x y z
N MET A 1 -3.13 6.06 28.47
CA MET A 1 -2.84 4.68 28.00
C MET A 1 -2.50 4.82 26.53
N PHE A 2 -1.43 4.18 26.06
CA PHE A 2 -1.01 4.27 24.66
C PHE A 2 -1.91 3.41 23.78
N GLU A 3 -2.03 3.77 22.51
CA GLU A 3 -2.78 3.01 21.51
C GLU A 3 -1.85 2.06 20.73
N PRO A 4 -2.20 0.77 20.57
CA PRO A 4 -1.38 -0.18 19.81
C PRO A 4 -1.17 0.25 18.37
N LEU A 5 0.03 0.00 17.84
CA LEU A 5 0.39 0.32 16.45
C LEU A 5 0.36 -0.93 15.57
N ASP A 6 -0.46 -0.90 14.52
CA ASP A 6 -0.43 -1.90 13.47
C ASP A 6 0.60 -1.52 12.38
N LEU A 7 1.81 -2.01 12.53
CA LEU A 7 2.92 -1.71 11.62
C LEU A 7 2.87 -2.52 10.31
N GLN A 8 2.03 -3.57 10.23
CA GLN A 8 2.10 -4.56 9.15
C GLN A 8 0.92 -4.47 8.18
N THR A 9 -0.30 -4.38 8.70
CA THR A 9 -1.51 -4.50 7.87
C THR A 9 -1.61 -3.39 6.82
N PRO A 10 -1.37 -2.10 7.13
CA PRO A 10 -1.46 -1.04 6.12
C PRO A 10 -0.47 -1.24 4.97
N GLN A 11 0.80 -1.55 5.29
CA GLN A 11 1.84 -1.80 4.29
C GLN A 11 1.54 -3.03 3.44
N LEU A 12 1.09 -4.12 4.07
CA LEU A 12 0.71 -5.35 3.38
C LEU A 12 -0.51 -5.14 2.48
N ALA A 13 -1.50 -4.35 2.91
CA ALA A 13 -2.66 -3.98 2.11
C ALA A 13 -2.28 -3.16 0.87
N VAL A 14 -1.37 -2.19 1.00
CA VAL A 14 -0.83 -1.44 -0.15
C VAL A 14 -0.09 -2.39 -1.09
N GLY A 15 0.82 -3.22 -0.57
CA GLY A 15 1.63 -4.15 -1.36
C GLY A 15 0.79 -5.16 -2.15
N LEU A 16 -0.14 -5.85 -1.48
CA LEU A 16 -1.09 -6.75 -2.14
C LEU A 16 -2.01 -5.99 -3.09
N GLY A 17 -2.42 -4.78 -2.71
CA GLY A 17 -3.20 -3.88 -3.54
C GLY A 17 -2.53 -3.62 -4.90
N PHE A 18 -1.23 -3.30 -4.91
CA PHE A 18 -0.45 -3.15 -6.14
C PHE A 18 -0.38 -4.43 -6.96
N VAL A 19 -0.17 -5.59 -6.33
CA VAL A 19 -0.13 -6.89 -7.04
C VAL A 19 -1.44 -7.13 -7.77
N PHE A 20 -2.58 -6.97 -7.10
CA PHE A 20 -3.90 -7.15 -7.70
C PHE A 20 -4.21 -6.10 -8.77
N ALA A 21 -3.82 -4.85 -8.56
CA ALA A 21 -4.03 -3.78 -9.55
C ALA A 21 -3.24 -4.03 -10.83
N ILE A 22 -1.96 -4.40 -10.73
CA ILE A 22 -1.11 -4.72 -11.88
C ILE A 22 -1.62 -5.96 -12.60
N ALA A 23 -1.95 -7.03 -11.86
CA ALA A 23 -2.49 -8.25 -12.45
C ALA A 23 -3.83 -7.99 -13.15
N GLY A 24 -4.75 -7.24 -12.52
CA GLY A 24 -6.03 -6.85 -13.10
C GLY A 24 -5.85 -6.03 -14.38
N ALA A 25 -4.96 -5.04 -14.38
CA ALA A 25 -4.64 -4.25 -15.56
C ALA A 25 -4.05 -5.10 -16.71
N ALA A 26 -3.15 -6.02 -16.40
CA ALA A 26 -2.56 -6.94 -17.37
C ALA A 26 -3.63 -7.87 -17.99
N ILE A 27 -4.51 -8.44 -17.16
CA ILE A 27 -5.64 -9.28 -17.62
C ILE A 27 -6.57 -8.46 -18.52
N LEU A 28 -6.93 -7.23 -18.13
CA LEU A 28 -7.79 -6.36 -18.94
C LEU A 28 -7.15 -6.00 -20.28
N ALA A 29 -5.86 -5.67 -20.29
CA ALA A 29 -5.12 -5.39 -21.52
C ALA A 29 -5.11 -6.63 -22.44
N HIS A 30 -4.84 -7.81 -21.87
CA HIS A 30 -4.85 -9.07 -22.59
C HIS A 30 -6.23 -9.40 -23.15
N ALA A 31 -7.29 -9.32 -22.33
CA ALA A 31 -8.66 -9.62 -22.73
C ALA A 31 -9.17 -8.62 -23.78
N THR A 32 -8.77 -7.34 -23.69
CA THR A 32 -9.08 -6.32 -24.70
C THR A 32 -8.40 -6.64 -26.03
N TRP A 33 -7.13 -7.05 -25.99
CA TRP A 33 -6.42 -7.50 -27.19
C TRP A 33 -7.11 -8.73 -27.81
N ARG A 34 -7.48 -9.73 -26.99
CA ARG A 34 -8.25 -10.90 -27.45
C ARG A 34 -9.60 -10.51 -28.05
N ARG A 35 -10.33 -9.57 -27.43
CA ARG A 35 -11.60 -9.06 -27.93
C ARG A 35 -11.44 -8.40 -29.30
N ARG A 36 -10.43 -7.54 -29.47
CA ARG A 36 -10.12 -6.89 -30.76
C ARG A 36 -9.79 -7.92 -31.84
N ARG A 37 -9.03 -8.96 -31.49
CA ARG A 37 -8.69 -10.07 -32.38
C ARG A 37 -9.94 -10.86 -32.83
N LEU A 38 -10.84 -11.21 -31.91
CA LEU A 38 -12.10 -11.87 -32.22
C LEU A 38 -12.99 -11.03 -33.15
N GLN A 39 -13.05 -9.72 -32.92
CA GLN A 39 -13.79 -8.80 -33.78
C GLN A 39 -13.18 -8.72 -35.19
N ALA A 40 -11.86 -8.68 -35.31
CA ALA A 40 -11.18 -8.68 -36.60
C ALA A 40 -11.41 -9.98 -37.38
N TRP A 41 -11.42 -11.14 -36.72
CA TRP A 41 -11.79 -12.41 -37.35
C TRP A 41 -13.24 -12.41 -37.84
N ALA A 42 -14.20 -11.97 -37.02
CA ALA A 42 -15.60 -11.88 -37.42
C ALA A 42 -15.82 -10.93 -38.60
N ALA A 43 -14.98 -9.90 -38.73
CA ALA A 43 -15.00 -8.94 -39.83
C ALA A 43 -14.20 -9.38 -41.08
N GLY A 44 -13.51 -10.52 -41.05
CA GLY A 44 -12.64 -10.98 -42.16
C GLY A 44 -11.33 -10.20 -42.30
N GLU A 45 -10.96 -9.37 -41.31
CA GLU A 45 -9.73 -8.56 -41.27
C GLU A 45 -8.59 -9.26 -40.50
N SER A 46 -8.63 -10.58 -40.42
CA SER A 46 -7.75 -11.40 -39.57
C SER A 46 -6.28 -11.37 -39.93
N ARG A 47 -5.92 -10.90 -41.14
CA ARG A 47 -4.54 -10.81 -41.63
C ARG A 47 -3.60 -10.08 -40.66
N ARG A 48 -4.12 -9.10 -39.91
CA ARG A 48 -3.35 -8.33 -38.91
C ARG A 48 -2.93 -9.17 -37.68
N PHE A 49 -3.46 -10.38 -37.53
CA PHE A 49 -3.21 -11.29 -36.41
C PHE A 49 -2.67 -12.66 -36.88
N GLU A 50 -2.27 -12.79 -38.15
CA GLU A 50 -1.63 -14.01 -38.67
C GLU A 50 -0.34 -14.35 -37.89
N GLY A 51 -0.13 -15.63 -37.60
CA GLY A 51 1.03 -16.11 -36.81
C GLY A 51 0.86 -16.12 -35.29
N THR A 52 -0.26 -15.65 -34.75
CA THR A 52 -0.60 -15.81 -33.32
C THR A 52 -1.46 -17.05 -33.08
N ASP A 53 -1.24 -17.76 -31.95
CA ASP A 53 -1.87 -19.05 -31.57
C ASP A 53 -3.37 -19.15 -31.95
N SER A 54 -3.75 -20.28 -32.55
CA SER A 54 -5.03 -20.58 -33.23
C SER A 54 -6.19 -20.91 -32.28
N ARG A 55 -5.97 -20.90 -30.96
CA ARG A 55 -7.01 -21.14 -29.94
C ARG A 55 -8.19 -20.16 -29.95
N GLY A 56 -8.14 -19.10 -30.75
CA GLY A 56 -9.20 -18.11 -30.85
C GLY A 56 -10.39 -18.47 -31.74
N GLU A 57 -10.37 -19.63 -32.40
CA GLU A 57 -11.43 -20.08 -33.32
C GLU A 57 -12.54 -20.89 -32.65
N ARG A 58 -12.47 -21.09 -31.33
CA ARG A 58 -13.47 -21.87 -30.61
C ARG A 58 -14.78 -21.07 -30.39
N PRO A 59 -15.96 -21.71 -30.48
CA PRO A 59 -17.25 -21.04 -30.30
C PRO A 59 -17.48 -20.46 -28.90
N ASP A 60 -16.75 -20.94 -27.88
CA ASP A 60 -16.77 -20.45 -26.50
C ASP A 60 -15.87 -19.22 -26.26
N ALA A 61 -14.97 -18.89 -27.20
CA ALA A 61 -14.00 -17.81 -27.04
C ALA A 61 -14.61 -16.43 -26.66
N PRO A 62 -15.78 -16.01 -27.17
CA PRO A 62 -16.40 -14.76 -26.75
C PRO A 62 -16.86 -14.76 -25.27
N ARG A 63 -17.27 -15.93 -24.75
CA ARG A 63 -17.68 -16.07 -23.34
C ARG A 63 -16.45 -16.01 -22.44
N ASP A 64 -15.37 -16.70 -22.81
CA ASP A 64 -14.11 -16.70 -22.06
C ASP A 64 -13.55 -15.28 -21.93
N VAL A 65 -13.54 -14.50 -23.02
CA VAL A 65 -13.09 -13.11 -22.99
C VAL A 65 -13.95 -12.24 -22.07
N ARG A 66 -15.27 -12.48 -21.99
CA ARG A 66 -16.13 -11.77 -21.02
C ARG A 66 -15.76 -12.11 -19.59
N VAL A 67 -15.52 -13.40 -19.30
CA VAL A 67 -15.10 -13.84 -17.96
C VAL A 67 -13.74 -13.23 -17.60
N GLU A 68 -12.79 -13.20 -18.53
CA GLU A 68 -11.49 -12.54 -18.33
C GLU A 68 -11.62 -11.05 -18.05
N ILE A 69 -12.49 -10.33 -18.78
CA ILE A 69 -12.76 -8.92 -18.52
C ILE A 69 -13.33 -8.72 -17.11
N ILE A 70 -14.32 -9.53 -16.71
CA ILE A 70 -14.91 -9.45 -15.36
C ILE A 70 -13.86 -9.77 -14.29
N ALA A 71 -13.07 -10.82 -14.47
CA ALA A 71 -12.00 -11.19 -13.56
C ALA A 71 -10.93 -10.08 -13.46
N GLY A 72 -10.57 -9.47 -14.58
CA GLY A 72 -9.65 -8.34 -14.64
C GLY A 72 -10.18 -7.11 -13.89
N PHE A 73 -11.46 -6.76 -14.07
CA PHE A 73 -12.09 -5.68 -13.29
C PHE A 73 -12.20 -6.00 -11.81
N ALA A 74 -12.55 -7.24 -11.44
CA ALA A 74 -12.62 -7.66 -10.05
C ALA A 74 -11.24 -7.58 -9.37
N ALA A 75 -10.19 -8.08 -10.02
CA ALA A 75 -8.82 -7.98 -9.54
C ALA A 75 -8.37 -6.51 -9.42
N LEU A 76 -8.64 -5.68 -10.43
CA LEU A 76 -8.31 -4.26 -10.39
C LEU A 76 -9.03 -3.55 -9.25
N PHE A 77 -10.32 -3.81 -9.06
CA PHE A 77 -11.12 -3.24 -7.98
C PHE A 77 -10.58 -3.63 -6.61
N LEU A 78 -10.29 -4.91 -6.38
CA LEU A 78 -9.68 -5.39 -5.14
C LEU A 78 -8.31 -4.73 -4.90
N GLY A 79 -7.51 -4.58 -5.95
CA GLY A 79 -6.23 -3.91 -5.89
C GLY A 79 -6.35 -2.45 -5.47
N THR A 80 -7.20 -1.68 -6.15
CA THR A 80 -7.46 -0.27 -5.81
C THR A 80 -8.03 -0.11 -4.42
N ALA A 81 -8.98 -0.97 -4.01
CA ALA A 81 -9.53 -0.94 -2.66
C ALA A 81 -8.46 -1.22 -1.59
N GLY A 82 -7.57 -2.19 -1.83
CA GLY A 82 -6.44 -2.50 -0.94
C GLY A 82 -5.45 -1.34 -0.80
N ILE A 83 -5.11 -0.67 -1.91
CA ILE A 83 -4.24 0.52 -1.88
C ILE A 83 -4.88 1.63 -1.06
N LEU A 84 -6.14 1.97 -1.32
CA LEU A 84 -6.86 3.02 -0.59
C LEU A 84 -6.98 2.71 0.90
N TYR A 85 -7.35 1.46 1.24
CA TYR A 85 -7.42 1.01 2.62
C TYR A 85 -6.06 1.13 3.33
N GLY A 86 -4.99 0.69 2.68
CA GLY A 86 -3.64 0.78 3.23
C GLY A 86 -3.15 2.23 3.41
N MET A 87 -3.47 3.14 2.49
CA MET A 87 -3.15 4.57 2.64
C MET A 87 -3.88 5.21 3.82
N ILE A 88 -5.18 4.91 4.00
CA ILE A 88 -5.95 5.39 5.16
C ILE A 88 -5.36 4.82 6.46
N GLY A 89 -4.98 3.54 6.46
CA GLY A 89 -4.33 2.91 7.61
C GLY A 89 -2.98 3.54 7.97
N GLN A 90 -2.16 3.92 6.97
CA GLN A 90 -0.89 4.62 7.20
C GLN A 90 -1.11 6.00 7.83
N GLU A 91 -2.12 6.74 7.39
CA GLU A 91 -2.45 8.04 7.98
C GLU A 91 -2.87 7.91 9.44
N GLN A 92 -3.72 6.93 9.74
CA GLN A 92 -4.11 6.61 11.12
C GLN A 92 -2.90 6.21 11.97
N GLN A 93 -2.01 5.37 11.42
CA GLN A 93 -0.78 4.95 12.10
C GLN A 93 0.12 6.14 12.43
N ASN A 94 0.29 7.10 11.51
CA ASN A 94 1.08 8.30 11.76
C ASN A 94 0.48 9.17 12.88
N SER A 95 -0.85 9.33 12.89
CA SER A 95 -1.55 10.05 13.96
C SER A 95 -1.42 9.36 15.33
N LEU A 96 -1.48 8.03 15.38
CA LEU A 96 -1.27 7.26 16.61
C LEU A 96 0.17 7.34 17.11
N LEU A 97 1.12 7.28 16.18
CA LEU A 97 2.54 7.42 16.49
C LEU A 97 2.84 8.78 17.13
N GLU A 98 2.38 9.86 16.50
CA GLU A 98 2.55 11.21 16.98
C GLU A 98 1.89 11.38 18.36
N SER A 99 0.61 11.01 18.49
CA SER A 99 -0.12 11.15 19.77
C SER A 99 0.47 10.32 20.91
N ASN A 100 0.91 9.08 20.65
CA ASN A 100 1.61 8.26 21.65
C ASN A 100 2.95 8.88 22.06
N THR A 101 3.70 9.42 21.10
CA THR A 101 5.01 10.05 21.36
C THR A 101 4.84 11.31 22.21
N ILE A 102 3.91 12.19 21.84
CA ILE A 102 3.59 13.41 22.60
C ILE A 102 3.08 13.05 24.00
N ALA A 103 2.26 12.01 24.13
CA ALA A 103 1.73 11.58 25.42
C ALA A 103 2.84 11.13 26.40
N LYS A 104 3.92 10.52 25.91
CA LYS A 104 5.07 10.11 26.74
C LYS A 104 6.12 11.21 26.89
N TYR A 105 6.31 12.04 25.87
CA TYR A 105 7.29 13.11 25.80
C TYR A 105 6.60 14.45 25.51
N PRO A 106 6.02 15.12 26.54
CA PRO A 106 5.19 16.33 26.33
C PRO A 106 5.91 17.53 25.72
N GLN A 107 7.26 17.52 25.72
CA GLN A 107 8.10 18.50 25.05
C GLN A 107 8.08 18.37 23.52
N VAL A 108 7.65 17.23 22.97
CA VAL A 108 7.44 17.00 21.54
C VAL A 108 6.08 17.58 21.14
N GLN A 109 6.03 18.33 20.04
CA GLN A 109 4.78 18.83 19.45
C GLN A 109 4.42 18.16 18.14
N GLU A 110 5.41 17.70 17.38
CA GLU A 110 5.23 17.09 16.07
C GLU A 110 6.26 15.97 15.89
N VAL A 111 5.84 14.92 15.19
CA VAL A 111 6.70 13.78 14.86
C VAL A 111 6.56 13.48 13.37
N GLU A 112 7.62 13.74 12.61
CA GLU A 112 7.67 13.42 11.19
C GLU A 112 8.39 12.07 10.97
N PRO A 113 7.68 11.02 10.51
CA PRO A 113 8.28 9.72 10.25
C PRO A 113 9.22 9.77 9.04
N GLN A 114 10.44 9.28 9.18
CA GLN A 114 11.42 9.22 8.07
C GLN A 114 11.58 7.79 7.56
N GLU A 115 12.02 6.86 8.42
CA GLU A 115 12.30 5.48 8.00
C GLU A 115 11.99 4.44 9.08
N TRP A 116 11.32 3.35 8.67
CA TRP A 116 10.99 2.23 9.54
C TRP A 116 11.99 1.08 9.42
N HIS A 117 12.46 0.59 10.57
CA HIS A 117 13.30 -0.59 10.74
C HIS A 117 12.61 -1.58 11.70
N GLY A 118 11.63 -2.32 11.20
CA GLY A 118 10.79 -3.17 12.05
C GLY A 118 9.88 -2.31 12.92
N ASN A 119 10.04 -2.37 14.25
CA ASN A 119 9.32 -1.52 15.22
C ASN A 119 10.11 -0.29 15.66
N LEU A 120 11.29 -0.05 15.08
CA LEU A 120 12.07 1.16 15.28
C LEU A 120 11.74 2.16 14.16
N LEU A 121 11.39 3.38 14.54
CA LEU A 121 11.22 4.50 13.62
C LEU A 121 12.37 5.48 13.78
N GLU A 122 13.05 5.80 12.68
CA GLU A 122 13.81 7.04 12.58
C GLU A 122 12.83 8.17 12.26
N ALA A 123 12.76 9.19 13.11
CA ALA A 123 11.84 10.30 12.99
C ALA A 123 12.57 11.63 13.22
N GLU A 124 12.05 12.69 12.63
CA GLU A 124 12.37 14.04 13.06
C GLU A 124 11.27 14.51 14.01
N VAL A 125 11.66 15.02 15.19
CA VAL A 125 10.72 15.57 16.17
C VAL A 125 10.91 17.06 16.29
N THR A 126 9.79 17.78 16.35
CA THR A 126 9.78 19.22 16.63
C THR A 126 9.39 19.43 18.08
N THR A 127 10.23 20.12 18.85
CA THR A 127 9.92 20.45 20.25
C THR A 127 9.06 21.70 20.36
N ALA A 128 8.51 21.94 21.55
CA ALA A 128 7.71 23.14 21.83
C ALA A 128 8.45 24.47 21.60
N ASP A 129 9.78 24.42 21.62
CA ASP A 129 10.66 25.57 21.41
C ASP A 129 10.96 25.78 19.90
N GLY A 130 10.39 24.95 19.03
CA GLY A 130 10.59 24.96 17.58
C GLY A 130 11.91 24.34 17.12
N GLN A 131 12.57 23.55 17.97
CA GLN A 131 13.80 22.87 17.60
C GLN A 131 13.50 21.51 16.97
N HIS A 132 14.24 21.17 15.91
CA HIS A 132 14.10 19.92 15.18
C HIS A 132 15.26 18.97 15.54
N PHE A 133 14.92 17.73 15.87
CA PHE A 133 15.90 16.70 16.23
C PHE A 133 15.58 15.38 15.54
N GLN A 134 16.61 14.73 15.02
CA GLN A 134 16.47 13.34 14.57
C GLN A 134 16.59 12.42 15.77
N VAL A 135 15.62 11.52 15.91
CA VAL A 135 15.52 10.56 16.99
C VAL A 135 15.18 9.19 16.46
N ARG A 136 15.53 8.17 17.25
CA ARG A 136 15.12 6.80 17.00
C ARG A 136 14.10 6.38 18.05
N ILE A 137 12.88 6.10 17.64
CA ILE A 137 11.78 5.77 18.54
C ILE A 137 11.43 4.30 18.34
N LEU A 138 11.67 3.49 19.38
CA LEU A 138 11.24 2.10 19.42
C LEU A 138 9.80 2.05 19.95
N PHE A 139 8.90 1.40 19.22
CA PHE A 139 7.54 1.18 19.69
C PHE A 139 7.35 -0.25 20.18
N ASP A 140 6.78 -0.37 21.37
CA ASP A 140 6.28 -1.66 21.85
C ASP A 140 5.06 -2.07 21.01
N PRO A 141 5.09 -3.24 20.35
CA PRO A 141 4.04 -3.63 19.39
C PRO A 141 2.71 -3.98 20.06
N ASP A 142 2.71 -4.36 21.34
CA ASP A 142 1.52 -4.80 22.07
C ASP A 142 0.80 -3.62 22.72
N THR A 143 1.56 -2.61 23.16
CA THR A 143 1.05 -1.47 23.93
C THR A 143 1.07 -0.15 23.15
N GLY A 144 1.91 -0.03 22.13
CA GLY A 144 2.16 1.22 21.41
C GLY A 144 3.04 2.22 22.17
N GLU A 145 3.64 1.81 23.30
CA GLU A 145 4.48 2.68 24.10
C GLU A 145 5.78 3.05 23.34
N PRO A 146 6.08 4.35 23.13
CA PRO A 146 7.31 4.79 22.48
C PRO A 146 8.50 4.76 23.44
N THR A 147 9.69 4.47 22.95
CA THR A 147 10.95 4.59 23.70
C THR A 147 12.01 5.21 22.80
N VAL A 148 12.40 6.44 23.10
CA VAL A 148 13.49 7.13 22.38
C VAL A 148 14.82 6.48 22.75
N GLN A 149 15.58 6.05 21.74
CA GLN A 149 16.92 5.48 21.89
C GLN A 149 17.99 6.56 21.74
N GLY A 150 19.04 6.49 22.57
CA GLY A 150 20.18 7.39 22.53
C GLY A 150 20.09 8.52 23.57
N ASP A 151 21.19 9.27 23.70
CA ASP A 151 21.25 10.42 24.59
C ASP A 151 20.63 11.64 23.89
N HIS A 152 19.33 11.83 24.13
CA HIS A 152 18.61 13.04 23.76
C HIS A 152 18.28 13.83 25.04
N PRO A 153 19.23 14.62 25.60
CA PRO A 153 19.01 15.38 26.83
C PRO A 153 17.83 16.37 26.70
N GLU A 154 17.59 16.84 25.48
CA GLU A 154 16.46 17.67 25.05
C GLU A 154 15.09 16.99 25.33
N LEU A 155 15.06 15.65 25.30
CA LEU A 155 13.86 14.84 25.48
C LEU A 155 13.74 14.24 26.88
N GLY A 156 14.61 14.66 27.81
CA GLY A 156 14.61 14.20 29.19
C GLY A 156 14.95 12.72 29.32
N SER A 157 16.07 12.43 29.99
CA SER A 157 16.35 11.07 30.44
C SER A 157 15.35 10.70 31.53
N GLN A 158 14.33 9.93 31.18
CA GLN A 158 13.55 9.23 32.20
C GLN A 158 14.21 7.87 32.45
N GLN A 159 14.78 7.77 33.66
CA GLN A 159 15.23 6.53 34.30
C GLN A 159 14.11 5.50 34.39
#